data_AF-A0A2P7QZT4-F1
#
_entry.id   AF-A0A2P7QZT4-F1
#
_cell.length_a   1.000
_cell.length_b   1.000
_cell.length_c   1.000
_cell.angle_alpha   90.00
_cell.angle_beta   90.00
_cell.angle_gamma   90.00
#
_symmetry.space_group_name_H-M   'P 1'
#
loop_
_entity.id
_entity.type
_entity.pdbx_description
1 polymer ?
#
loop_
_entity_poly.entity_id
_entity_poly.type
_entity_poly.pdbx_seq_one_letter_code
_entity_poly.pdbx_strand_id
1 'polypeptide(L)'
;MALLALALKACGQAAPAQPPQSVQSAQSQCWLEHLSDAERRELVLGYARMQEREGKAMADAWAQGVRSGYEERFAAEGVCPSAEGGASSDSIPSRGSTQLPEREASRAPEAGAAPQLLNRYGKPCKRIELENQNVPNIGGAMGWALVQVCKD
;
A
#
# COMPACT_ATOMS: atom_id res chain seq x y z
N MET A 1 45.74 30.58 -26.32
CA MET A 1 45.36 31.66 -25.36
C MET A 1 43.87 31.91 -25.58
N ALA A 2 42.92 31.64 -24.70
CA ALA A 2 42.94 31.29 -23.29
C ALA A 2 41.73 30.38 -22.97
N LEU A 3 41.92 29.52 -21.97
CA LEU A 3 40.90 28.69 -21.33
C LEU A 3 39.93 29.57 -20.55
N LEU A 4 38.63 29.29 -20.61
CA LEU A 4 37.70 29.68 -19.54
C LEU A 4 36.75 28.53 -19.24
N ALA A 5 37.11 27.80 -18.20
CA ALA A 5 36.27 26.85 -17.50
C ALA A 5 35.18 27.59 -16.73
N LEU A 6 33.92 27.20 -16.91
CA LEU A 6 32.87 27.47 -15.92
C LEU A 6 32.48 26.16 -15.25
N ALA A 7 32.95 26.03 -14.01
CA ALA A 7 32.51 25.02 -13.05
C ALA A 7 31.08 25.36 -12.60
N LEU A 8 30.10 24.55 -13.00
CA LEU A 8 28.79 24.56 -12.35
C LEU A 8 28.83 23.68 -11.10
N LYS A 9 28.79 24.41 -10.00
CA LYS A 9 28.73 23.99 -8.60
C LYS A 9 27.49 23.12 -8.36
N ALA A 10 27.72 21.84 -8.02
CA ALA A 10 26.70 20.93 -7.53
C ALA A 10 26.16 21.43 -6.18
N CYS A 11 25.01 22.10 -6.20
CA CYS A 11 24.22 22.30 -4.99
C CYS A 11 23.40 21.04 -4.76
N GLY A 12 23.83 20.24 -3.77
CA GLY A 12 23.03 19.16 -3.22
C GLY A 12 21.72 19.73 -2.67
N GLN A 13 20.61 19.38 -3.33
CA GLN A 13 19.29 19.54 -2.73
C GLN A 13 19.08 18.34 -1.81
N ALA A 14 19.00 18.63 -0.52
CA ALA A 14 18.51 17.71 0.49
C ALA A 14 17.09 17.27 0.09
N ALA A 15 16.93 15.97 -0.16
CA ALA A 15 15.63 15.39 -0.42
C ALA A 15 14.74 15.60 0.82
N PRO A 16 13.49 16.08 0.66
CA PRO A 16 12.54 16.09 1.76
C PRO A 16 12.29 14.65 2.20
N ALA A 17 12.58 14.36 3.46
CA ALA A 17 12.29 13.08 4.09
C ALA A 17 10.78 12.81 3.99
N GLN A 18 10.39 11.84 3.14
CA GLN A 18 9.03 11.34 3.12
C GLN A 18 8.78 10.57 4.43
N PRO A 19 7.70 10.87 5.17
CA PRO A 19 7.34 10.08 6.34
C PRO A 19 6.96 8.65 5.91
N PRO A 20 7.27 7.62 6.72
CA PRO A 20 6.98 6.22 6.40
C PRO A 20 5.45 5.99 6.35
N GLN A 21 4.91 5.74 5.15
CA GLN A 21 3.50 5.44 4.91
C GLN A 21 3.08 4.01 5.29
N SER A 22 3.99 3.20 5.85
CA SER A 22 3.72 1.79 6.17
C SER A 22 2.92 1.57 7.46
N VAL A 23 2.68 2.61 8.26
CA VAL A 23 2.03 2.48 9.57
C VAL A 23 0.50 2.56 9.48
N GLN A 24 -0.04 3.28 8.49
CA GLN A 24 -1.49 3.46 8.34
C GLN A 24 -2.21 2.19 7.88
N SER A 25 -1.57 1.37 7.02
CA SER A 25 -2.17 0.12 6.56
C SER A 25 -2.29 -0.92 7.68
N ALA A 26 -1.33 -0.97 8.61
CA ALA A 26 -1.34 -1.90 9.74
C ALA A 26 -2.42 -1.54 10.78
N GLN A 27 -2.67 -0.25 11.02
CA GLN A 27 -3.76 0.18 11.91
C GLN A 27 -5.13 -0.07 11.28
N SER A 28 -5.27 0.10 9.96
CA SER A 28 -6.55 -0.07 9.24
C SER A 28 -7.11 -1.50 9.20
N GLN A 29 -6.33 -2.48 9.68
CA GLN A 29 -6.70 -3.91 9.68
C GLN A 29 -6.79 -4.51 11.10
N CYS A 30 -6.56 -3.73 12.15
CA CYS A 30 -6.60 -4.22 13.53
C CYS A 30 -7.93 -4.94 13.86
N TRP A 31 -9.05 -4.32 13.50
CA TRP A 31 -10.39 -4.88 13.75
C TRP A 31 -10.60 -6.23 13.04
N LEU A 32 -9.94 -6.47 11.91
CA LEU A 32 -10.11 -7.70 11.13
C LEU A 32 -9.53 -8.92 11.85
N GLU A 33 -8.43 -8.74 12.58
CA GLU A 33 -7.79 -9.79 13.39
C GLU A 33 -8.67 -10.21 14.57
N HIS A 34 -9.44 -9.25 15.12
CA HIS A 34 -10.32 -9.45 16.27
C HIS A 34 -11.72 -9.97 15.94
N LEU A 35 -12.07 -10.07 14.65
CA LEU A 35 -13.31 -10.74 14.25
C LEU A 35 -13.23 -12.24 14.49
N SER A 36 -14.33 -12.82 14.95
CA SER A 36 -14.51 -14.27 14.92
C SER A 36 -14.59 -14.78 13.48
N ASP A 37 -14.31 -16.08 13.27
CA ASP A 37 -14.43 -16.69 11.95
C ASP A 37 -15.88 -16.67 11.41
N ALA A 38 -16.87 -16.70 12.31
CA ALA A 38 -18.27 -16.53 11.94
C ALA A 38 -18.53 -15.12 11.39
N GLU A 39 -18.07 -14.07 12.08
CA GLU A 39 -18.22 -12.68 11.62
C GLU A 39 -17.48 -12.43 10.30
N ARG A 40 -16.26 -12.97 10.15
CA ARG A 40 -15.50 -12.86 8.88
C ARG A 40 -16.26 -13.50 7.71
N ARG A 41 -16.87 -14.67 7.93
CA ARG A 41 -17.69 -15.33 6.91
C ARG A 41 -18.93 -14.52 6.55
N GLU A 42 -19.64 -13.99 7.54
CA GLU A 42 -20.81 -13.12 7.30
C GLU A 42 -20.44 -11.87 6.51
N LEU A 43 -19.27 -11.26 6.78
CA LEU A 43 -18.74 -10.13 6.01
C LEU A 43 -18.53 -10.48 4.53
N VAL A 44 -17.91 -11.63 4.25
CA VAL A 44 -17.68 -12.08 2.87
C VAL A 44 -18.99 -12.40 2.16
N LEU A 45 -19.92 -13.10 2.83
CA LEU A 45 -21.23 -13.43 2.28
C LEU A 45 -22.10 -12.18 2.07
N GLY A 46 -22.04 -11.22 2.99
CA GLY A 46 -22.71 -9.93 2.88
C GLY A 46 -22.19 -9.12 1.69
N TYR A 47 -20.87 -9.07 1.50
CA TYR A 47 -20.26 -8.40 0.36
C TYR A 47 -20.71 -9.03 -0.96
N ALA A 48 -20.60 -10.37 -1.07
CA ALA A 48 -21.01 -11.10 -2.27
C ALA A 48 -22.49 -10.83 -2.60
N ARG A 49 -23.37 -10.86 -1.58
CA ARG A 49 -24.80 -10.58 -1.76
C ARG A 49 -25.06 -9.14 -2.23
N MET A 50 -24.36 -8.16 -1.67
CA MET A 50 -24.47 -6.77 -2.11
C MET A 50 -23.96 -6.60 -3.53
N GLN A 51 -22.86 -7.26 -3.88
CA GLN A 51 -22.28 -7.21 -5.21
C GLN A 51 -23.20 -7.83 -6.25
N GLU A 52 -23.86 -8.94 -5.93
CA GLU A 52 -24.84 -9.60 -6.81
C GLU A 52 -26.12 -8.78 -7.01
N ARG A 53 -26.61 -8.11 -5.96
CA ARG A 53 -27.89 -7.38 -6.00
C ARG A 53 -27.78 -5.95 -6.53
N GLU A 54 -26.78 -5.23 -6.07
CA GLU A 54 -26.65 -3.76 -6.23
C GLU A 54 -25.39 -3.38 -7.02
N GLY A 55 -24.54 -4.36 -7.33
CA GLY A 55 -23.28 -4.15 -8.05
C GLY A 55 -22.11 -3.77 -7.14
N LYS A 56 -20.91 -3.77 -7.75
CA LYS A 56 -19.65 -3.59 -7.04
C LYS A 56 -19.56 -2.26 -6.28
N ALA A 57 -20.00 -1.16 -6.88
CA ALA A 57 -19.89 0.16 -6.25
C ALA A 57 -20.69 0.24 -4.93
N MET A 58 -21.88 -0.38 -4.89
CA MET A 58 -22.70 -0.44 -3.69
C MET A 58 -22.15 -1.43 -2.66
N ALA A 59 -21.56 -2.55 -3.12
CA ALA A 59 -20.85 -3.47 -2.22
C ALA A 59 -19.62 -2.82 -1.56
N ASP A 60 -18.85 -2.04 -2.30
CA ASP A 60 -17.70 -1.29 -1.78
C ASP A 60 -18.14 -0.23 -0.76
N ALA A 61 -19.20 0.53 -1.06
CA ALA A 61 -19.77 1.51 -0.12
C ALA A 61 -20.30 0.84 1.15
N TRP A 62 -21.00 -0.30 1.02
CA TRP A 62 -21.45 -1.10 2.15
C TRP A 62 -20.27 -1.60 3.00
N ALA A 63 -19.20 -2.11 2.37
CA ALA A 63 -18.01 -2.60 3.08
C ALA A 63 -17.32 -1.48 3.86
N GLN A 64 -17.28 -0.26 3.32
CA GLN A 64 -16.76 0.91 4.04
C GLN A 64 -17.60 1.24 5.28
N GLY A 65 -18.94 1.22 5.16
CA GLY A 65 -19.82 1.45 6.31
C GLY A 65 -19.67 0.40 7.40
N VAL A 66 -19.57 -0.87 7.02
CA VAL A 66 -19.34 -1.99 7.96
C VAL A 66 -17.98 -1.85 8.64
N ARG A 67 -16.93 -1.51 7.88
CA ARG A 67 -15.59 -1.26 8.41
C ARG A 67 -15.62 -0.16 9.48
N SER A 68 -16.23 0.99 9.19
CA SER A 68 -16.30 2.09 10.16
C SER A 68 -17.02 1.69 11.45
N GLY A 69 -18.10 0.90 11.36
CA GLY A 69 -18.80 0.39 12.54
C GLY A 69 -17.95 -0.55 13.39
N TYR A 70 -17.14 -1.41 12.77
CA TYR A 70 -16.19 -2.26 13.51
C TYR A 70 -15.05 -1.46 14.12
N GLU A 71 -14.47 -0.51 13.38
CA GLU A 71 -13.42 0.37 13.91
C GLU A 71 -13.91 1.12 15.16
N GLU A 72 -15.12 1.67 15.15
CA GLU A 72 -15.72 2.34 16.31
C GLU A 72 -15.96 1.39 17.48
N ARG A 73 -16.49 0.19 17.23
CA ARG A 73 -16.73 -0.82 18.27
C ARG A 73 -15.44 -1.26 18.95
N PHE A 74 -14.42 -1.61 18.17
CA PHE A 74 -13.14 -2.07 18.71
C PHE A 74 -12.29 -0.94 19.30
N ALA A 75 -12.49 0.30 18.85
CA ALA A 75 -11.97 1.50 19.51
C ALA A 75 -12.58 1.69 20.90
N ALA A 76 -13.91 1.55 21.03
CA ALA A 76 -14.61 1.66 22.31
C ALA A 76 -14.20 0.55 23.30
N GLU A 77 -13.86 -0.64 22.79
CA GLU A 77 -13.33 -1.76 23.60
C GLU A 77 -11.84 -1.59 23.94
N GLY A 78 -11.16 -0.58 23.41
CA GLY A 78 -9.73 -0.33 23.61
C GLY A 78 -8.81 -1.35 22.93
N VAL A 79 -9.35 -2.14 22.01
CA VAL A 79 -8.66 -3.22 21.31
C VAL A 79 -7.86 -2.67 20.13
N CYS A 80 -8.39 -1.67 19.44
CA CYS A 80 -7.71 -0.99 18.33
C CYS A 80 -7.52 0.50 18.64
N PRO A 81 -6.38 1.11 18.25
CA PRO A 81 -6.18 2.53 18.42
C PRO A 81 -7.18 3.29 17.55
N SER A 82 -7.99 4.15 18.17
CA SER A 82 -8.88 5.06 17.43
C SER A 82 -8.06 5.90 16.46
N ALA A 83 -8.57 6.10 15.24
CA ALA A 83 -7.93 6.97 14.25
C ALA A 83 -7.73 8.42 14.73
N GLU A 84 -8.44 8.84 15.78
CA GLU A 84 -8.33 10.17 16.40
C GLU A 84 -7.29 10.27 17.54
N GLY A 85 -6.72 9.13 17.98
CA GLY A 85 -5.70 9.06 19.02
C GLY A 85 -4.29 9.19 18.45
N GLY A 86 -3.90 10.43 18.16
CA GLY A 86 -2.62 10.77 17.55
C GLY A 86 -1.38 10.16 18.22
N ALA A 87 -0.42 9.84 17.35
CA ALA A 87 1.01 9.96 17.55
C ALA A 87 1.42 10.72 18.84
N SER A 88 1.76 9.96 19.87
CA SER A 88 2.66 10.40 20.95
C SER A 88 3.38 9.15 21.45
N SER A 89 4.25 8.61 20.59
CA SER A 89 5.24 7.63 21.00
C SER A 89 6.54 8.38 21.28
N ASP A 90 6.61 8.97 22.47
CA ASP A 90 7.84 9.43 23.07
C ASP A 90 8.63 8.20 23.57
N SER A 91 9.89 8.11 23.15
CA SER A 91 10.95 7.18 23.62
C SER A 91 10.82 5.71 23.17
N ILE A 92 11.81 5.11 22.47
CA ILE A 92 13.09 4.59 23.00
C ILE A 92 14.25 4.80 21.99
N PRO A 93 15.50 5.05 22.44
CA PRO A 93 16.62 5.44 21.59
C PRO A 93 17.25 4.28 20.83
N SER A 94 17.59 4.53 19.56
CA SER A 94 18.49 3.70 18.76
C SER A 94 19.82 3.51 19.48
N ARG A 95 20.09 2.29 19.95
CA ARG A 95 21.45 1.81 20.18
C ARG A 95 21.70 0.62 19.27
N GLY A 96 22.81 0.72 18.55
CA GLY A 96 23.08 -0.02 17.35
C GLY A 96 23.04 -1.53 17.50
N SER A 97 22.65 -2.17 16.41
CA SER A 97 23.22 -3.44 15.98
C SER A 97 23.07 -3.49 14.47
N THR A 98 24.20 -3.30 13.80
CA THR A 98 24.42 -3.63 12.41
C THR A 98 23.92 -5.05 12.16
N GLN A 99 22.81 -5.20 11.45
CA GLN A 99 22.50 -6.45 10.77
C GLN A 99 21.88 -6.09 9.42
N LEU A 100 22.74 -6.15 8.40
CA LEU A 100 22.31 -6.54 7.06
C LEU A 100 21.61 -7.90 7.17
N PRO A 101 20.41 -8.07 6.60
CA PRO A 101 20.04 -9.36 6.05
C PRO A 101 20.30 -9.29 4.55
N GLU A 102 21.33 -10.02 4.18
CA GLU A 102 21.53 -10.58 2.87
C GLU A 102 20.21 -11.12 2.29
N ARG A 103 20.12 -10.94 0.99
CA ARG A 103 19.15 -11.53 0.08
C ARG A 103 19.28 -13.07 0.08
N GLU A 104 18.21 -13.74 -0.35
CA GLU A 104 18.04 -15.19 -0.65
C GLU A 104 17.28 -15.97 0.44
N ALA A 105 16.23 -16.75 0.18
CA ALA A 105 15.59 -17.17 -1.06
C ALA A 105 14.12 -17.62 -0.78
N SER A 106 13.29 -17.47 -1.81
CA SER A 106 12.29 -18.46 -2.26
C SER A 106 11.46 -19.22 -1.23
N ARG A 107 10.25 -18.72 -0.97
CA ARG A 107 9.05 -19.58 -0.89
C ARG A 107 8.06 -19.12 -1.95
N ALA A 108 7.89 -19.94 -2.98
CA ALA A 108 6.87 -19.78 -3.99
C ALA A 108 5.47 -19.97 -3.39
N PRO A 109 4.48 -19.15 -3.78
CA PRO A 109 3.10 -19.62 -3.87
C PRO A 109 2.87 -20.12 -5.30
N GLU A 110 2.79 -21.45 -5.46
CA GLU A 110 2.05 -21.99 -6.60
C GLU A 110 0.56 -21.70 -6.43
N ALA A 111 -0.10 -21.44 -7.55
CA ALA A 111 -1.53 -21.10 -7.73
C ALA A 111 -1.93 -19.64 -7.51
N GLY A 112 -1.64 -18.80 -8.52
CA GLY A 112 -2.28 -17.51 -8.73
C GLY A 112 -1.38 -16.55 -9.50
N ALA A 113 -1.02 -16.91 -10.73
CA ALA A 113 -0.06 -16.19 -11.57
C ALA A 113 -0.19 -14.66 -11.46
N ALA A 114 0.86 -14.00 -10.99
CA ALA A 114 0.98 -12.55 -11.13
C ALA A 114 0.69 -12.20 -12.59
N PRO A 115 -0.17 -11.21 -12.89
CA PRO A 115 -0.59 -10.91 -14.25
C PRO A 115 0.65 -10.65 -15.11
N GLN A 116 0.91 -11.54 -16.07
CA GLN A 116 2.02 -11.36 -17.00
C GLN A 116 1.76 -10.12 -17.83
N LEU A 117 2.67 -9.14 -17.76
CA LEU A 117 2.63 -7.97 -18.63
C LEU A 117 2.81 -8.45 -20.07
N LEU A 118 1.84 -8.19 -20.92
CA LEU A 118 1.91 -8.52 -22.33
C LEU A 118 2.41 -7.31 -23.12
N ASN A 119 3.20 -7.56 -24.16
CA ASN A 119 3.56 -6.53 -25.12
C ASN A 119 2.39 -6.23 -26.08
N ARG A 120 2.57 -5.26 -26.97
CA ARG A 120 1.56 -4.88 -27.99
C ARG A 120 1.12 -6.03 -28.92
N TYR A 121 1.88 -7.12 -28.97
CA TYR A 121 1.61 -8.30 -29.78
C TYR A 121 0.98 -9.45 -28.97
N GLY A 122 0.60 -9.20 -27.72
CA GLY A 122 0.01 -10.21 -26.83
C GLY A 122 0.99 -11.26 -26.33
N LYS A 123 2.31 -11.05 -26.48
CA LYS A 123 3.34 -11.97 -25.98
C LYS A 123 3.85 -11.53 -24.61
N PRO A 124 4.34 -12.44 -23.76
CA PRO A 124 4.98 -12.07 -22.50
C PRO A 124 6.10 -11.05 -22.74
N CYS A 125 6.02 -9.93 -22.02
CA CYS A 125 7.01 -8.88 -22.11
C CYS A 125 8.34 -9.34 -21.50
N LYS A 126 9.43 -9.20 -22.24
CA LYS A 126 10.79 -9.54 -21.80
C LYS A 126 11.49 -8.37 -21.12
N ARG A 127 11.16 -7.14 -21.55
CA ARG A 127 11.71 -5.90 -20.98
C ARG A 127 10.65 -5.13 -20.21
N ILE A 128 10.63 -5.35 -18.89
CA ILE A 128 9.77 -4.63 -17.96
C ILE A 128 10.62 -3.58 -17.24
N GLU A 129 10.23 -2.32 -17.36
CA GLU A 129 10.82 -1.20 -16.63
C GLU A 129 9.78 -0.59 -15.69
N LEU A 130 10.23 0.09 -14.64
CA LEU A 130 9.35 0.85 -13.74
C LEU A 130 9.32 2.30 -14.20
N GLU A 131 8.13 2.79 -14.52
CA GLU A 131 7.90 4.17 -14.93
C GLU A 131 7.04 4.88 -13.91
N ASN A 132 7.43 6.11 -13.55
CA ASN A 132 6.66 6.91 -12.61
C ASN A 132 5.46 7.53 -13.34
N GLN A 133 4.26 7.04 -13.08
CA GLN A 133 3.03 7.50 -13.72
C GLN A 133 2.08 8.17 -12.74
N ASN A 134 1.36 9.17 -13.23
CA ASN A 134 0.31 9.84 -12.49
C ASN A 134 -0.97 9.00 -12.60
N VAL A 135 -1.36 8.34 -11.52
CA VAL A 135 -2.50 7.42 -11.43
C VAL A 135 -3.53 7.92 -10.43
N PRO A 136 -4.82 7.65 -10.65
CA PRO A 136 -5.86 7.96 -9.67
C PRO A 136 -5.74 7.01 -8.46
N ASN A 137 -5.69 7.58 -7.27
CA ASN A 137 -5.75 6.84 -6.01
C ASN A 137 -7.20 6.58 -5.59
N ILE A 138 -7.36 5.65 -4.64
CA ILE A 138 -8.64 5.42 -3.96
C ILE A 138 -9.07 6.74 -3.29
N GLY A 139 -10.23 7.28 -3.68
CA GLY A 139 -10.70 8.61 -3.29
C GLY A 139 -10.60 9.69 -4.37
N GLY A 140 -10.15 9.35 -5.58
CA GLY A 140 -10.17 10.24 -6.75
C GLY A 140 -9.05 11.28 -6.81
N ALA A 141 -8.18 11.32 -5.80
CA ALA A 141 -6.97 12.14 -5.82
C ALA A 141 -5.93 11.55 -6.80
N MET A 142 -5.27 12.42 -7.57
CA MET A 142 -4.16 12.02 -8.45
C MET A 142 -2.88 11.84 -7.62
N GLY A 143 -2.12 10.77 -7.87
CA GLY A 143 -0.83 10.53 -7.24
C GLY A 143 0.16 9.81 -8.14
N TRP A 144 1.44 9.87 -7.76
CA TRP A 144 2.52 9.25 -8.53
C TRP A 144 2.77 7.82 -8.04
N ALA A 145 2.81 6.86 -8.95
CA ALA A 145 3.13 5.47 -8.65
C ALA A 145 4.11 4.91 -9.68
N LEU A 146 5.01 4.03 -9.22
CA LEU A 146 5.86 3.24 -10.11
C LEU A 146 5.04 2.11 -10.73
N VAL A 147 4.78 2.22 -12.02
CA VAL A 147 4.01 1.24 -12.79
C VAL A 147 4.97 0.42 -13.65
N GLN A 148 4.78 -0.90 -13.66
CA GLN A 148 5.50 -1.80 -14.57
C GLN A 148 5.03 -1.56 -16.01
N VAL A 149 5.93 -1.20 -16.90
CA VAL A 149 5.66 -0.93 -18.32
C VAL A 149 6.48 -1.86 -19.21
N CYS A 150 5.86 -2.33 -20.29
CA CYS A 150 6.55 -3.10 -21.31
C CYS A 150 7.28 -2.16 -22.28
N LYS A 151 8.56 -2.42 -22.54
CA LYS A 151 9.40 -1.64 -23.48
C LYS A 151 9.78 -2.41 -24.76
N ASP A 152 9.09 -3.51 -25.05
CA ASP A 152 9.26 -4.35 -26.26
C ASP A 152 8.33 -3.97 -27.43
#